data_AF-A0AAN5CHS5-F1
#
_entry.id   AF-A0AAN5CHS5-F1
#
_cell.length_a   1.000
_cell.length_b   1.000
_cell.length_c   1.000
_cell.angle_alpha   90.00
_cell.angle_beta   90.00
_cell.angle_gamma   90.00
#
_symmetry.space_group_name_H-M   'P 1'
#
loop_
_entity.id
_entity.type
_entity.pdbx_description
1 polymer ?
#
loop_
_entity_poly.entity_id
_entity_poly.type
_entity_poly.pdbx_seq_one_letter_code
_entity_poly.pdbx_strand_id
1 'polypeptide(L)'
;LAEWLNEPESRRPGLFNLTISLKNRSGWEFQFAGLRDVPLFDENFPYRADNNLELRWEVCRAGFRLFPVSDLFVYHTLSHDEHDKDDRQRKWRIKQQNYARFAQAKRELVKRMDRLYPNTK
;
A
#
# COMPACT_ATOMS: atom_id res chain seq x y z
N LEU A 1 12.40 17.74 -12.29
CA LEU A 1 12.83 16.45 -12.88
C LEU A 1 14.26 16.54 -13.41
N ALA A 2 14.56 17.47 -14.32
CA ALA A 2 15.92 17.66 -14.85
C ALA A 2 16.96 17.95 -13.75
N GLU A 3 16.63 18.74 -12.74
CA GLU A 3 17.52 19.00 -11.59
C GLU A 3 17.87 17.74 -10.79
N TRP A 4 16.93 16.79 -10.64
CA TRP A 4 17.17 15.52 -9.95
C TRP A 4 18.03 14.56 -10.79
N LEU A 5 17.80 14.51 -12.11
CA LEU A 5 18.59 13.69 -13.03
C LEU A 5 20.05 14.13 -13.15
N ASN A 6 20.33 15.40 -12.83
CA ASN A 6 21.66 16.01 -12.92
C ASN A 6 22.37 16.10 -11.56
N GLU A 7 21.75 15.64 -10.47
CA GLU A 7 22.38 15.62 -9.14
C GLU A 7 23.45 14.50 -9.10
N PRO A 8 24.71 14.81 -8.77
CA PRO A 8 25.77 13.81 -8.73
C PRO A 8 25.54 12.76 -7.65
N GLU A 9 25.71 11.48 -8.01
CA GLU A 9 25.61 10.36 -7.07
C GLU A 9 26.50 10.56 -5.83
N SER A 10 25.87 10.52 -4.65
CA SER A 10 26.57 10.61 -3.38
C SER A 10 26.87 9.21 -2.83
N ARG A 11 28.12 8.97 -2.43
CA ARG A 11 28.53 7.73 -1.72
C ARG A 11 28.05 7.65 -0.28
N ARG A 12 27.40 8.71 0.23
CA ARG A 12 26.79 8.65 1.56
C ARG A 12 25.60 7.68 1.47
N PRO A 13 25.41 6.78 2.44
CA PRO A 13 24.12 6.10 2.53
C PRO A 13 23.07 7.21 2.53
N GLY A 14 22.08 7.11 1.64
CA GLY A 14 21.04 8.14 1.49
C GLY A 14 20.25 8.34 2.78
N LEU A 15 19.01 8.83 2.71
CA LEU A 15 18.12 9.08 3.85
C LEU A 15 17.88 7.90 4.86
N PHE A 16 18.58 6.78 4.76
CA PHE A 16 18.26 5.41 5.17
C PHE A 16 18.90 4.94 6.48
N ASN A 17 18.72 5.71 7.57
CA ASN A 17 18.57 5.08 8.88
C ASN A 17 17.19 5.40 9.49
N LEU A 18 16.19 5.56 8.62
CA LEU A 18 14.80 5.77 9.01
C LEU A 18 14.05 4.46 8.90
N THR A 19 13.90 3.76 10.02
CA THR A 19 12.88 2.72 10.15
C THR A 19 11.51 3.41 10.11
N ILE A 20 10.83 3.32 8.96
CA ILE A 20 9.49 3.89 8.83
C ILE A 20 8.51 3.00 9.59
N SER A 21 8.12 3.41 10.79
CA SER A 21 7.01 2.78 11.49
C SER A 21 5.70 3.06 10.75
N LEU A 22 5.00 2.00 10.37
CA LEU A 22 3.66 2.06 9.78
C LEU A 22 2.56 2.34 10.81
N LYS A 23 2.85 2.24 12.12
CA LYS A 23 1.85 2.39 13.20
C LYS A 23 1.08 3.72 13.12
N ASN A 24 1.75 4.80 12.73
CA ASN A 24 1.16 6.15 12.68
C ASN A 24 0.77 6.58 11.24
N ARG A 25 0.80 5.66 10.28
CA ARG A 25 0.60 5.94 8.85
C ARG A 25 -0.48 5.05 8.26
N SER A 26 -1.62 4.99 8.94
CA SER A 26 -2.75 4.10 8.58
C SER A 26 -3.30 4.33 7.17
N GLY A 27 -3.23 5.55 6.65
CA GLY A 27 -3.66 5.90 5.29
C GLY A 27 -2.54 5.96 4.25
N TRP A 28 -1.27 5.75 4.64
CA TRP A 28 -0.17 5.81 3.69
C TRP A 28 -0.03 4.50 2.93
N GLU A 29 -0.04 4.62 1.61
CA GLU A 29 -0.01 3.52 0.67
C GLU A 29 1.37 3.38 0.04
N PHE A 30 2.31 2.72 0.70
CA PHE A 30 3.61 2.47 0.07
C PHE A 30 3.46 1.40 -1.03
N GLN A 31 4.06 1.67 -2.18
CA GLN A 31 4.35 0.64 -3.17
C GLN A 31 5.63 -0.06 -2.75
N PHE A 32 5.68 -1.39 -2.88
CA PHE A 32 6.88 -2.15 -2.57
C PHE A 32 7.15 -3.20 -3.62
N ALA A 33 8.44 -3.49 -3.80
CA ALA A 33 8.91 -4.70 -4.45
C ALA A 33 9.23 -5.73 -3.36
N GLY A 34 8.72 -6.94 -3.54
CA GLY A 34 8.85 -8.03 -2.59
C GLY A 34 9.90 -9.06 -3.01
N LEU A 35 10.30 -9.89 -2.05
CA LEU A 35 10.95 -11.18 -2.32
C LEU A 35 9.92 -12.18 -2.86
N ARG A 36 10.38 -13.31 -3.40
CA ARG A 36 9.50 -14.34 -4.01
C ARG A 36 8.57 -15.03 -3.00
N ASP A 37 8.89 -14.94 -1.72
CA ASP A 37 8.15 -15.50 -0.59
C ASP A 37 7.14 -14.52 0.01
N VAL A 38 6.97 -13.33 -0.59
CA VAL A 38 5.92 -12.40 -0.19
C VAL A 38 4.55 -13.05 -0.41
N PRO A 39 3.63 -12.96 0.59
CA PRO A 39 2.26 -13.43 0.46
C PRO A 39 1.58 -12.92 -0.80
N LEU A 40 0.76 -13.77 -1.43
CA LEU A 40 -0.03 -13.37 -2.59
C LEU A 40 -1.17 -12.46 -2.17
N PHE A 41 -1.55 -11.55 -3.08
CA PHE A 41 -2.70 -10.67 -2.88
C PHE A 41 -4.01 -11.45 -2.78
N ASP A 42 -4.86 -11.11 -1.82
CA ASP A 42 -6.19 -11.71 -1.69
C ASP A 42 -7.21 -11.04 -2.63
N GLU A 43 -7.53 -11.72 -3.73
CA GLU A 43 -8.48 -11.27 -4.74
C GLU A 43 -9.93 -11.11 -4.24
N ASN A 44 -10.25 -11.52 -3.00
CA ASN A 44 -11.55 -11.24 -2.41
C ASN A 44 -11.72 -9.76 -2.03
N PHE A 45 -10.63 -8.99 -1.92
CA PHE A 45 -10.69 -7.55 -1.63
C PHE A 45 -11.14 -6.75 -2.86
N PRO A 46 -12.31 -6.07 -2.82
CA PRO A 46 -12.83 -5.41 -3.99
C PRO A 46 -12.23 -4.01 -4.19
N TYR A 47 -11.86 -3.69 -5.43
CA TYR A 47 -11.61 -2.31 -5.85
C TYR A 47 -12.94 -1.51 -5.81
N ARG A 48 -13.09 -0.31 -5.27
CA ARG A 48 -12.13 0.69 -4.73
C ARG A 48 -12.21 0.85 -3.20
N ALA A 49 -12.38 -0.25 -2.47
CA ALA A 49 -12.45 -0.20 -1.00
C ALA A 49 -11.11 -0.67 -0.42
N ASP A 50 -10.22 0.28 -0.13
CA ASP A 50 -8.93 0.10 0.57
C ASP A 50 -8.19 -1.17 0.12
N ASN A 51 -8.02 -1.31 -1.20
CA ASN A 51 -7.65 -2.55 -1.88
C ASN A 51 -6.29 -3.10 -1.43
N ASN A 52 -5.34 -2.23 -1.06
CA ASN A 52 -4.00 -2.65 -0.67
C ASN A 52 -3.84 -2.88 0.85
N LEU A 53 -4.92 -2.77 1.64
CA LEU A 53 -4.86 -2.94 3.08
C LEU A 53 -4.45 -4.36 3.49
N GLU A 54 -4.95 -5.36 2.76
CA GLU A 54 -4.75 -6.77 3.06
C GLU A 54 -3.27 -7.17 3.01
N LEU A 55 -2.65 -7.05 1.84
CA LEU A 55 -1.26 -7.45 1.64
C LEU A 55 -0.33 -6.71 2.61
N ARG A 56 -0.59 -5.43 2.90
CA ARG A 56 0.18 -4.65 3.89
C ARG A 56 0.11 -5.24 5.29
N TRP A 57 -1.08 -5.58 5.74
CA TRP A 57 -1.27 -6.16 7.06
C TRP A 57 -0.59 -7.52 7.12
N GLU A 58 -0.73 -8.32 6.07
CA GLU A 58 -0.13 -9.65 6.05
C GLU A 58 1.39 -9.61 6.04
N VAL A 59 2.04 -8.78 5.21
CA VAL A 59 3.52 -8.69 5.22
C VAL A 59 4.05 -8.24 6.58
N CYS A 60 3.35 -7.33 7.28
CA CYS A 60 3.73 -6.90 8.62
C CYS A 60 3.60 -8.05 9.64
N ARG A 61 2.49 -8.80 9.58
CA ARG A 61 2.23 -9.96 10.46
C ARG A 61 3.18 -11.13 10.18
N ALA A 62 3.60 -11.28 8.93
CA ALA A 62 4.59 -12.28 8.50
C ALA A 62 6.03 -11.91 8.85
N GLY A 63 6.28 -10.74 9.46
CA GLY A 63 7.60 -10.33 9.94
C GLY A 63 8.49 -9.67 8.88
N PHE A 64 7.96 -9.32 7.71
CA PHE A 64 8.70 -8.55 6.71
C PHE A 64 9.01 -7.15 7.23
N ARG A 65 10.16 -6.62 6.80
CA ARG A 65 10.58 -5.25 7.09
C ARG A 65 10.62 -4.46 5.80
N LEU A 66 10.16 -3.23 5.87
CA LEU A 66 10.16 -2.31 4.74
C LEU A 66 11.43 -1.48 4.77
N PHE A 67 12.17 -1.57 3.68
CA PHE A 67 13.33 -0.73 3.43
C PHE A 67 12.94 0.24 2.32
N PRO A 68 12.93 1.55 2.58
CA PRO A 68 12.70 2.48 1.51
C PRO A 68 13.91 2.44 0.55
N VAL A 69 13.67 2.58 -0.75
CA VAL A 69 14.72 2.47 -1.78
C VAL A 69 15.13 3.88 -2.20
N SER A 70 16.40 4.24 -1.98
CA SER A 70 16.95 5.58 -2.28
C SER A 70 16.83 5.98 -3.72
N ASP A 71 17.04 5.01 -4.59
CA ASP A 71 17.38 5.20 -5.98
C ASP A 71 16.21 4.82 -6.90
N LEU A 72 15.00 4.81 -6.32
CA LEU A 72 13.77 4.54 -7.04
C LEU A 72 12.93 5.81 -7.08
N PHE A 73 12.97 6.49 -8.23
CA PHE A 73 12.09 7.61 -8.52
C PHE A 73 10.80 7.10 -9.20
N VAL A 74 9.67 7.26 -8.53
CA VAL A 74 8.34 6.98 -9.09
C VAL A 74 7.59 8.29 -9.22
N TYR A 75 7.12 8.60 -10.42
CA TYR A 75 6.19 9.70 -10.65
C TYR A 75 4.81 9.14 -11.01
N HIS A 76 3.78 9.76 -10.46
CA HIS A 76 2.39 9.47 -10.83
C HIS A 76 1.84 10.62 -11.64
N THR A 77 1.39 10.35 -12.85
CA THR A 77 0.60 11.31 -13.63
C THR A 77 -0.83 11.29 -13.10
N LEU A 78 -1.24 12.37 -12.45
CA LEU A 78 -2.65 12.61 -12.15
C LEU A 78 -3.29 13.19 -13.40
N SER A 79 -4.33 12.57 -13.96
CA SER A 79 -5.17 13.28 -14.94
C SER A 79 -5.88 14.40 -14.20
N HIS A 80 -5.59 15.66 -14.57
CA HIS A 80 -6.37 16.81 -14.13
C HIS A 80 -7.61 16.89 -15.04
N ASP A 81 -8.57 16.00 -14.82
CA ASP A 81 -9.89 16.16 -15.42
C ASP A 81 -10.68 17.18 -14.59
N GLU A 82 -10.41 18.46 -14.83
CA GLU A 82 -11.07 19.60 -14.16
C GLU A 82 -12.61 19.61 -14.37
N HIS A 83 -13.12 18.80 -15.30
CA HIS A 83 -14.54 18.67 -15.61
C HIS A 83 -15.26 17.46 -14.97
N ASP A 84 -14.57 16.58 -14.23
CA ASP A 84 -15.09 15.24 -13.93
C ASP A 84 -15.69 15.07 -12.51
N LYS A 85 -16.63 15.94 -12.15
CA LYS A 85 -17.42 15.76 -10.91
C LYS A 85 -18.22 14.45 -10.92
N ASP A 86 -18.60 13.98 -12.10
CA ASP A 86 -19.32 12.71 -12.32
C ASP A 86 -18.45 11.50 -11.97
N ASP A 87 -17.14 11.51 -12.28
CA ASP A 87 -16.24 10.43 -11.89
C ASP A 87 -16.07 10.31 -10.38
N ARG A 88 -16.04 11.42 -9.61
CA ARG A 88 -15.97 11.32 -8.14
C ARG A 88 -17.20 10.67 -7.53
N GLN A 89 -18.41 11.07 -7.96
CA GLN A 89 -19.65 10.46 -7.47
C GLN A 89 -19.77 8.99 -7.90
N ARG A 90 -19.38 8.67 -9.14
CA ARG A 90 -19.34 7.30 -9.66
C ARG A 90 -18.34 6.44 -8.89
N LYS A 91 -17.12 6.94 -8.66
CA LYS A 91 -16.08 6.32 -7.81
C LYS A 91 -16.63 6.00 -6.42
N TRP A 92 -17.31 6.97 -5.80
CA TRP A 92 -17.90 6.80 -4.48
C TRP A 92 -19.01 5.74 -4.50
N ARG A 93 -19.93 5.78 -5.48
CA ARG A 93 -21.02 4.80 -5.61
C ARG A 93 -20.50 3.37 -5.75
N ILE A 94 -19.49 3.15 -6.60
CA ILE A 94 -18.83 1.85 -6.76
C ILE A 94 -18.17 1.41 -5.44
N LYS A 95 -17.50 2.32 -4.72
CA LYS A 95 -16.93 2.02 -3.41
C LYS A 95 -18.02 1.56 -2.43
N GLN A 96 -19.16 2.25 -2.38
CA GLN A 96 -20.28 1.88 -1.49
C GLN A 96 -20.86 0.51 -1.85
N GLN A 97 -21.09 0.23 -3.14
CA GLN A 97 -21.60 -1.07 -3.61
C GLN A 97 -20.69 -2.23 -3.19
N ASN A 98 -19.38 -2.00 -3.17
CA ASN A 98 -18.39 -3.00 -2.80
C ASN A 98 -18.10 -3.08 -1.30
N TYR A 99 -18.63 -2.16 -0.49
CA TYR A 99 -18.26 -2.05 0.92
C TYR A 99 -18.67 -3.28 1.75
N ALA A 100 -19.82 -3.89 1.46
CA ALA A 100 -20.24 -5.11 2.15
C ALA A 100 -19.27 -6.28 1.92
N ARG A 101 -18.82 -6.45 0.66
CA ARG A 101 -17.81 -7.44 0.28
C ARG A 101 -16.46 -7.16 0.97
N PHE A 102 -16.04 -5.89 0.97
CA PHE A 102 -14.83 -5.47 1.69
C PHE A 102 -14.91 -5.77 3.18
N ALA A 103 -16.02 -5.45 3.85
CA ALA A 103 -16.20 -5.70 5.28
C ALA A 103 -16.19 -7.21 5.60
N GLN A 104 -16.69 -8.05 4.71
CA GLN A 104 -16.56 -9.50 4.84
C GLN A 104 -15.11 -9.95 4.67
N ALA A 105 -14.43 -9.54 3.58
CA ALA A 105 -13.04 -9.90 3.32
C ALA A 105 -12.11 -9.47 4.48
N LYS A 106 -12.32 -8.28 5.05
CA LYS A 106 -11.57 -7.80 6.21
C LYS A 106 -11.78 -8.68 7.45
N ARG A 107 -13.00 -9.17 7.71
CA ARG A 107 -13.26 -10.08 8.84
C ARG A 107 -12.53 -11.41 8.67
N GLU A 108 -12.55 -11.96 7.46
CA GLU A 108 -11.84 -13.21 7.16
C GLU A 108 -10.32 -13.03 7.20
N LEU A 109 -9.81 -11.88 6.75
CA LEU A 109 -8.40 -11.52 6.89
C LEU A 109 -7.96 -11.53 8.36
N VAL A 110 -8.72 -10.89 9.25
CA VAL A 110 -8.37 -10.87 10.69
C VAL A 110 -8.31 -12.29 11.26
N LYS A 111 -9.29 -13.14 10.95
CA LYS A 111 -9.27 -14.55 11.38
C LYS A 111 -8.06 -15.29 10.81
N ARG A 112 -7.74 -15.10 9.53
CA ARG A 112 -6.58 -15.70 8.85
C ARG A 112 -5.29 -15.26 9.54
N MET A 113 -5.12 -13.97 9.79
CA MET A 113 -3.93 -13.40 10.44
C MET A 113 -3.77 -13.92 11.86
N ASP A 114 -4.87 -14.02 12.63
CA ASP A 114 -4.84 -14.53 14.01
C ASP A 114 -4.50 -16.02 14.06
N ARG A 115 -4.90 -16.78 13.04
CA ARG A 115 -4.54 -18.19 12.90
C ARG A 115 -3.08 -18.38 12.48
N LEU A 116 -2.61 -17.64 11.47
CA LEU A 116 -1.27 -17.83 10.88
C LEU A 116 -0.16 -17.15 11.69
N TYR A 117 -0.45 -16.00 12.29
CA TYR A 117 0.52 -15.15 12.97
C TYR A 117 0.03 -14.72 14.37
N PRO A 118 -0.27 -15.66 15.29
CA PRO A 118 -0.95 -15.38 16.56
C PRO A 118 -0.19 -14.40 17.48
N ASN A 119 1.14 -14.36 17.39
CA ASN A 119 2.01 -13.59 18.28
C ASN A 119 2.40 -12.19 17.75
N THR A 120 1.66 -11.67 16.76
CA THR A 120 2.03 -10.44 16.02
C THR A 120 0.93 -9.37 16.05
N LYS A 121 0.09 -9.42 17.09
CA LYS A 121 -0.99 -8.44 17.34
C LYS A 121 -0.44 -7.08 17.76
#